data_AF-A0A535VWX5-F1
#
_entry.id   AF-A0A535VWX5-F1
#
_cell.length_a   1.000
_cell.length_b   1.000
_cell.length_c   1.000
_cell.angle_alpha   90.00
_cell.angle_beta   90.00
_cell.angle_gamma   90.00
#
_symmetry.space_group_name_H-M   'P 1'
#
loop_
_entity.id
_entity.type
_entity.pdbx_description
1 polymer ?
#
loop_
_entity_poly.entity_id
_entity_poly.type
_entity_poly.pdbx_seq_one_letter_code
_entity_poly.pdbx_strand_id
1 'polypeptide(L)'
;MPRPLAAYIAGLVGAALIGLLATSLVFPVESGIAIQIDADPNSVGPLDLLAGLAFWTLVTLVASALPVRVSDGVQVAVSTAPLMAVAVLGGPTAAAWVAVIGTTDAREVRGRVAWYGTLANHAVIVLPVILGAVGIRLLRGAGEPFQELFATLIGTLVYFLLNLTLVSLVVVLRLGRSLREFLTRAETANVWANALTLAPLGWFMARMYEYQGGWWTTVLFGLPLLTTRVAYQRFVEMR
;
A
#
# COMPACT_ATOMS: atom_id res chain seq x y z
N MET A 1 25.53 12.35 -2.17
CA MET A 1 24.79 11.42 -1.29
C MET A 1 25.78 10.84 -0.27
N PRO A 2 25.49 10.84 1.04
CA PRO A 2 26.37 10.23 2.03
C PRO A 2 26.54 8.72 1.77
N ARG A 3 27.76 8.19 1.94
CA ARG A 3 28.05 6.74 1.86
C ARG A 3 27.08 5.85 2.68
N PRO A 4 26.75 6.17 3.95
CA PRO A 4 25.82 5.34 4.71
C PRO A 4 24.41 5.33 4.13
N LEU A 5 23.94 6.48 3.61
CA LEU A 5 22.64 6.56 2.94
C LEU A 5 22.64 5.72 1.65
N ALA A 6 23.73 5.73 0.88
CA ALA A 6 23.83 4.96 -0.36
C ALA A 6 23.78 3.45 -0.11
N ALA A 7 24.54 2.97 0.88
CA ALA A 7 24.53 1.57 1.29
C ALA A 7 23.13 1.15 1.79
N TYR A 8 22.48 2.00 2.58
CA TYR A 8 21.13 1.74 3.09
C TYR A 8 20.11 1.63 1.96
N ILE A 9 20.08 2.59 1.02
CA ILE A 9 19.15 2.55 -0.12
C ILE A 9 19.41 1.32 -0.99
N ALA A 10 20.68 0.99 -1.28
CA ALA A 10 21.01 -0.20 -2.05
C ALA A 10 20.53 -1.49 -1.38
N GLY A 11 20.75 -1.63 -0.07
CA GLY A 11 20.29 -2.78 0.71
C GLY A 11 18.76 -2.87 0.76
N LEU A 12 18.09 -1.75 0.97
CA LEU A 12 16.62 -1.67 0.99
C LEU A 12 16.01 -2.05 -0.36
N VAL A 13 16.52 -1.48 -1.45
CA VAL A 13 16.05 -1.80 -2.82
C VAL A 13 16.34 -3.26 -3.15
N GLY A 14 17.52 -3.77 -2.81
CA GLY A 14 17.87 -5.17 -2.97
C GLY A 14 16.92 -6.11 -2.21
N ALA A 15 16.61 -5.79 -0.95
CA ALA A 15 15.67 -6.56 -0.14
C ALA A 15 14.25 -6.54 -0.72
N ALA A 16 13.77 -5.39 -1.19
CA ALA A 16 12.46 -5.27 -1.83
C ALA A 16 12.40 -6.07 -3.15
N LEU A 17 13.45 -6.05 -3.98
CA LEU A 17 13.54 -6.83 -5.21
C LEU A 17 13.57 -8.34 -4.92
N ILE A 18 14.37 -8.77 -3.94
CA ILE A 18 14.41 -10.18 -3.50
C ILE A 18 13.03 -10.59 -2.98
N GLY A 19 12.37 -9.73 -2.18
CA GLY A 19 11.02 -9.97 -1.69
C GLY A 19 10.02 -10.14 -2.83
N LEU A 20 10.02 -9.24 -3.81
CA LEU A 20 9.14 -9.29 -4.99
C LEU A 20 9.35 -10.57 -5.82
N LEU A 21 10.61 -10.95 -6.05
CA LEU A 21 10.94 -12.18 -6.77
C LEU A 21 10.51 -13.41 -5.98
N ALA A 22 10.84 -13.45 -4.69
CA ALA A 22 10.49 -14.56 -3.81
C ALA A 22 8.97 -14.73 -3.74
N THR A 23 8.19 -13.64 -3.59
CA THR A 23 6.74 -13.76 -3.56
C THR A 23 6.19 -14.26 -4.89
N SER A 24 6.67 -13.71 -6.01
CA SER A 24 6.23 -14.12 -7.36
C SER A 24 6.49 -15.60 -7.65
N LEU A 25 7.51 -16.20 -7.04
CA LEU A 25 7.84 -17.62 -7.20
C LEU A 25 7.15 -18.54 -6.21
N VAL A 26 6.85 -18.06 -4.99
CA VAL A 26 6.34 -18.88 -3.88
C VAL A 26 4.83 -18.78 -3.71
N PHE A 27 4.25 -17.60 -3.95
CA PHE A 27 2.83 -17.36 -3.75
C PHE A 27 2.14 -17.14 -5.10
N PRO A 28 1.18 -18.00 -5.49
CA PRO A 28 0.36 -17.72 -6.66
C PRO A 28 -0.51 -16.47 -6.40
N VAL A 29 -0.84 -15.75 -7.47
CA VAL A 29 -1.88 -14.71 -7.41
C VAL A 29 -3.21 -15.40 -7.15
N GLU A 30 -3.92 -14.94 -6.14
CA GLU A 30 -5.16 -15.57 -5.71
C GLU A 30 -6.35 -15.11 -6.55
N SER A 31 -7.33 -15.99 -6.74
CA SER A 31 -8.49 -15.75 -7.61
C SER A 31 -9.44 -14.66 -7.11
N GLY A 32 -9.36 -14.26 -5.84
CA GLY A 32 -10.20 -13.20 -5.28
C GLY A 32 -10.00 -11.85 -5.97
N ILE A 33 -8.86 -11.64 -6.64
CA ILE A 33 -8.61 -10.42 -7.40
C ILE A 33 -9.15 -10.47 -8.83
N ALA A 34 -9.69 -11.59 -9.30
CA ALA A 34 -10.08 -11.74 -10.69
C ALA A 34 -11.31 -10.89 -11.05
N ILE A 35 -11.30 -10.26 -12.22
CA ILE A 35 -12.52 -9.72 -12.86
C ILE A 35 -12.94 -10.72 -13.92
N GLN A 36 -14.09 -11.38 -13.75
CA GLN A 36 -14.63 -12.30 -14.74
C GLN A 36 -15.00 -11.57 -16.03
N ILE A 37 -14.12 -11.66 -17.04
CA ILE A 37 -14.34 -11.18 -18.41
C ILE A 37 -14.70 -12.36 -19.30
N ASP A 38 -14.09 -13.52 -19.03
CA ASP A 38 -14.38 -14.74 -19.77
C ASP A 38 -15.81 -15.23 -19.51
N ALA A 39 -16.42 -15.83 -20.54
CA ALA A 39 -17.82 -16.23 -20.51
C ALA A 39 -18.09 -17.49 -19.66
N ASP A 40 -17.05 -18.21 -19.22
CA ASP A 40 -17.19 -19.35 -18.33
C ASP A 40 -17.08 -18.88 -16.86
N PRO A 41 -18.20 -18.79 -16.12
CA PRO A 41 -18.20 -18.33 -14.74
C PRO A 41 -17.50 -19.29 -13.76
N ASN A 42 -17.15 -20.51 -14.21
CA ASN A 42 -16.54 -21.54 -13.36
C ASN A 42 -15.02 -21.63 -13.51
N SER A 43 -14.42 -20.90 -14.44
CA SER A 43 -12.97 -20.88 -14.64
C SER A 43 -12.43 -19.47 -14.48
N VAL A 44 -11.43 -19.30 -13.61
CA VAL A 44 -10.69 -18.04 -13.52
C VAL A 44 -9.49 -18.14 -14.46
N GLY A 45 -9.55 -17.40 -15.56
CA GLY A 45 -8.50 -17.35 -16.56
C GLY A 45 -7.35 -16.40 -16.17
N PRO A 46 -6.19 -16.50 -16.84
CA PRO A 46 -5.11 -15.52 -16.69
C PRO A 46 -5.53 -14.09 -17.04
N LEU A 47 -6.44 -13.93 -18.02
CA LEU A 47 -6.97 -12.63 -18.41
C LEU A 47 -7.78 -11.98 -17.29
N ASP A 48 -8.58 -12.76 -16.57
CA ASP A 48 -9.38 -12.26 -15.44
C ASP A 48 -8.49 -11.75 -14.30
N LEU A 49 -7.41 -12.49 -14.00
CA LEU A 49 -6.41 -12.09 -13.00
C LEU A 49 -5.67 -10.81 -13.43
N LEU A 50 -5.27 -10.73 -14.70
CA LEU A 50 -4.59 -9.55 -15.25
C LEU A 50 -5.51 -8.33 -15.23
N ALA A 51 -6.80 -8.49 -15.57
CA ALA A 51 -7.79 -7.42 -15.49
C ALA A 51 -7.97 -6.93 -14.04
N GLY A 52 -8.03 -7.85 -13.10
CA GLY A 52 -7.99 -7.57 -11.67
C GLY A 52 -6.80 -6.75 -11.21
N LEU A 53 -5.59 -7.23 -11.54
CA LEU A 53 -4.34 -6.53 -11.24
C LEU A 53 -4.28 -5.15 -11.89
N ALA A 54 -4.72 -5.02 -13.15
CA ALA A 54 -4.77 -3.76 -13.86
C ALA A 54 -5.74 -2.77 -13.21
N PHE A 55 -6.93 -3.23 -12.84
CA PHE A 55 -7.92 -2.44 -12.13
C PHE A 55 -7.36 -1.90 -10.80
N TRP A 56 -6.82 -2.78 -9.95
CA TRP A 56 -6.28 -2.37 -8.66
C TRP A 56 -5.02 -1.52 -8.77
N THR A 57 -4.21 -1.73 -9.80
CA THR A 57 -3.09 -0.84 -10.13
C THR A 57 -3.59 0.56 -10.45
N LEU A 58 -4.63 0.68 -11.27
CA LEU A 58 -5.23 1.97 -11.62
C LEU A 58 -5.84 2.67 -10.39
N VAL A 59 -6.60 1.95 -9.57
CA VAL A 59 -7.17 2.49 -8.32
C VAL A 59 -6.05 2.98 -7.40
N THR A 60 -4.97 2.21 -7.27
CA THR A 60 -3.81 2.58 -6.45
C THR A 60 -3.06 3.78 -7.02
N LEU A 61 -2.90 3.90 -8.34
CA LEU A 61 -2.32 5.07 -9.01
C LEU A 61 -3.13 6.33 -8.72
N VAL A 62 -4.46 6.25 -8.85
CA VAL A 62 -5.35 7.38 -8.56
C VAL A 62 -5.26 7.78 -7.08
N ALA A 63 -5.27 6.80 -6.17
CA ALA A 63 -5.11 7.06 -4.73
C ALA A 63 -3.74 7.67 -4.41
N SER A 64 -2.68 7.23 -5.09
CA SER A 64 -1.31 7.75 -4.92
C SER A 64 -1.12 9.14 -5.54
N ALA A 65 -1.92 9.53 -6.53
CA ALA A 65 -1.90 10.87 -7.12
C ALA A 65 -2.45 11.97 -6.20
N LEU A 66 -3.15 11.59 -5.12
CA LEU A 66 -3.82 12.50 -4.19
C LEU A 66 -3.26 12.42 -2.75
N PRO A 67 -1.94 12.49 -2.53
CA PRO A 67 -1.37 12.33 -1.20
C PRO A 67 -1.77 13.51 -0.31
N VAL A 68 -2.05 13.21 0.96
CA VAL A 68 -2.20 14.23 2.01
C VAL A 68 -0.80 14.61 2.47
N ARG A 69 -0.39 15.85 2.19
CA ARG A 69 0.88 16.38 2.69
C ARG A 69 0.71 16.78 4.14
N VAL A 70 1.60 16.28 4.98
CA VAL A 70 1.82 16.74 6.34
C VAL A 70 3.04 17.68 6.33
N SER A 71 3.34 18.34 7.44
CA SER A 71 4.51 19.19 7.62
C SER A 71 5.81 18.49 7.23
N ASP A 72 6.83 19.27 6.86
CA ASP A 72 8.18 18.79 6.52
C ASP A 72 8.27 17.77 5.37
N GLY A 73 7.25 17.70 4.51
CA GLY A 73 7.26 16.88 3.30
C GLY A 73 6.95 15.40 3.52
N VAL A 74 6.52 15.02 4.73
CA VAL A 74 5.95 13.69 5.02
C VAL A 74 4.57 13.61 4.37
N GLN A 75 4.27 12.50 3.71
CA GLN A 75 2.99 12.28 3.05
C GLN A 75 2.37 11.00 3.58
N VAL A 76 1.09 11.05 3.92
CA VAL A 76 0.34 9.82 4.24
C VAL A 76 -0.37 9.38 2.97
N ALA A 77 0.00 8.19 2.50
CA ALA A 77 -0.49 7.65 1.25
C ALA A 77 -1.89 7.04 1.45
N VAL A 78 -2.87 7.67 0.80
CA VAL A 78 -4.26 7.20 0.72
C VAL A 78 -4.36 5.83 0.02
N SER A 79 -3.33 5.47 -0.75
CA SER A 79 -3.17 4.16 -1.40
C SER A 79 -2.99 2.98 -0.44
N THR A 80 -2.85 3.20 0.88
CA THR A 80 -2.82 2.09 1.85
C THR A 80 -4.08 1.25 1.80
N ALA A 81 -5.27 1.86 1.69
CA ALA A 81 -6.54 1.12 1.62
C ALA A 81 -6.61 0.18 0.39
N PRO A 82 -6.40 0.65 -0.87
CA PRO A 82 -6.41 -0.26 -2.01
C PRO A 82 -5.27 -1.29 -1.97
N LEU A 83 -4.10 -0.97 -1.42
CA LEU A 83 -3.02 -1.96 -1.24
C LEU A 83 -3.42 -3.08 -0.28
N MET A 84 -4.10 -2.76 0.83
CA MET A 84 -4.59 -3.77 1.76
C MET A 84 -5.74 -4.58 1.16
N ALA A 85 -6.61 -3.97 0.34
CA ALA A 85 -7.63 -4.70 -0.40
C ALA A 85 -7.00 -5.73 -1.35
N VAL A 86 -5.97 -5.34 -2.11
CA VAL A 86 -5.22 -6.26 -2.97
C VAL A 86 -4.53 -7.36 -2.18
N ALA A 87 -3.97 -7.04 -1.01
CA ALA A 87 -3.34 -8.04 -0.15
C ALA A 87 -4.34 -9.09 0.35
N VAL A 88 -5.58 -8.69 0.63
CA VAL A 88 -6.67 -9.60 1.00
C VAL A 88 -7.11 -10.45 -0.19
N LEU A 89 -7.33 -9.83 -1.36
CA LEU A 89 -7.93 -10.46 -2.55
C LEU A 89 -6.96 -11.33 -3.37
N GLY A 90 -5.75 -10.81 -3.61
CA GLY A 90 -4.77 -11.38 -4.55
C GLY A 90 -3.51 -11.93 -3.86
N GLY A 91 -3.39 -11.76 -2.54
CA GLY A 91 -2.27 -12.24 -1.75
C GLY A 91 -0.97 -11.44 -1.91
N PRO A 92 0.16 -11.97 -1.38
CA PRO A 92 1.43 -11.24 -1.33
C PRO A 92 2.00 -10.84 -2.70
N THR A 93 1.84 -11.70 -3.71
CA THR A 93 2.36 -11.45 -5.06
C THR A 93 1.60 -10.31 -5.73
N ALA A 94 0.27 -10.34 -5.70
CA ALA A 94 -0.55 -9.25 -6.23
C ALA A 94 -0.26 -7.93 -5.53
N ALA A 95 -0.19 -7.94 -4.20
CA ALA A 95 0.09 -6.74 -3.41
C ALA A 95 1.46 -6.14 -3.74
N ALA A 96 2.48 -6.98 -3.94
CA ALA A 96 3.82 -6.54 -4.32
C ALA A 96 3.83 -5.86 -5.69
N TRP A 97 3.23 -6.48 -6.72
CA TRP A 97 3.18 -5.92 -8.07
C TRP A 97 2.35 -4.63 -8.14
N VAL A 98 1.18 -4.62 -7.49
CA VAL A 98 0.35 -3.41 -7.41
C VAL A 98 1.06 -2.33 -6.61
N ALA A 99 1.85 -2.64 -5.58
CA ALA A 99 2.65 -1.62 -4.90
C ALA A 99 3.77 -1.06 -5.79
N VAL A 100 4.49 -1.91 -6.53
CA VAL A 100 5.56 -1.46 -7.43
C VAL A 100 5.05 -0.50 -8.49
N ILE A 101 3.90 -0.78 -9.09
CA ILE A 101 3.39 0.01 -10.23
C ILE A 101 2.40 1.08 -9.74
N GLY A 102 1.49 0.68 -8.86
CA GLY A 102 0.37 1.49 -8.38
C GLY A 102 0.77 2.67 -7.50
N THR A 103 2.00 2.68 -6.97
CA THR A 103 2.47 3.79 -6.11
C THR A 103 3.39 4.78 -6.82
N THR A 104 3.54 4.64 -8.15
CA THR A 104 4.29 5.59 -8.97
C THR A 104 3.67 6.98 -8.92
N ASP A 105 4.49 8.00 -8.63
CA ASP A 105 4.06 9.40 -8.54
C ASP A 105 4.23 10.12 -9.89
N ALA A 106 3.30 11.01 -10.25
CA ALA A 106 3.40 11.84 -11.44
C ALA A 106 4.69 12.67 -11.52
N ARG A 107 5.34 12.99 -10.39
CA ARG A 107 6.65 13.63 -10.31
C ARG A 107 7.77 12.73 -10.80
N GLU A 108 7.68 11.43 -10.53
CA GLU A 108 8.67 10.43 -10.96
C GLU A 108 8.57 10.22 -12.47
N VAL A 109 7.35 10.10 -13.00
CA VAL A 109 7.09 10.05 -14.44
C VAL A 109 7.60 11.30 -15.17
N ARG A 110 7.51 12.47 -14.51
CA ARG A 110 8.04 13.75 -15.04
C ARG A 110 9.54 13.97 -14.79
N GLY A 111 10.26 12.99 -14.24
CA GLY A 111 11.69 13.10 -13.96
C GLY A 111 12.07 14.13 -12.89
N ARG A 112 11.12 14.55 -12.04
CA ARG A 112 11.33 15.53 -10.96
C ARG A 112 11.85 14.91 -9.67
N VAL A 113 11.98 13.59 -9.64
CA VAL A 113 12.55 12.81 -8.54
C VAL A 113 13.77 12.08 -9.09
N ALA A 114 14.88 12.14 -8.36
CA ALA A 114 16.08 11.41 -8.76
C ALA A 114 15.80 9.90 -8.74
N TRP A 115 16.36 9.15 -9.70
CA TRP A 115 16.11 7.72 -9.89
C TRP A 115 16.29 6.88 -8.61
N TYR A 116 17.33 7.17 -7.81
CA TYR A 116 17.60 6.46 -6.56
C TYR A 116 16.54 6.78 -5.48
N GLY A 117 15.96 7.98 -5.53
CA GLY A 117 14.85 8.38 -4.67
C GLY A 117 13.57 7.64 -5.04
N THR A 118 13.28 7.49 -6.34
CA THR A 118 12.14 6.69 -6.83
C THR A 118 12.26 5.24 -6.37
N LEU A 119 13.43 4.61 -6.55
CA LEU A 119 13.65 3.23 -6.10
C LEU A 119 13.49 3.09 -4.58
N ALA A 120 14.05 4.02 -3.79
CA ALA A 120 13.90 4.01 -2.35
C ALA A 120 12.43 4.16 -1.92
N ASN A 121 11.68 5.08 -2.54
CA ASN A 121 10.26 5.30 -2.26
C ASN A 121 9.43 4.04 -2.52
N HIS A 122 9.65 3.36 -3.64
CA HIS A 122 8.95 2.11 -3.93
C HIS A 122 9.37 1.01 -2.96
N ALA A 123 10.67 0.88 -2.66
CA ALA A 123 11.17 -0.17 -1.78
C ALA A 123 10.64 -0.03 -0.33
N VAL A 124 10.49 1.19 0.20
CA VAL A 124 9.87 1.41 1.52
C VAL A 124 8.37 1.07 1.55
N ILE A 125 7.70 0.89 0.41
CA ILE A 125 6.29 0.48 0.34
C ILE A 125 6.18 -1.02 0.05
N VAL A 126 6.91 -1.51 -0.95
CA VAL A 126 6.85 -2.89 -1.44
C VAL A 126 7.27 -3.90 -0.37
N LEU A 127 8.35 -3.64 0.36
CA LEU A 127 8.80 -4.59 1.37
C LEU A 127 7.79 -4.70 2.54
N PRO A 128 7.29 -3.60 3.12
CA PRO A 128 6.21 -3.69 4.10
C PRO A 128 4.91 -4.29 3.58
N VAL A 129 4.50 -4.03 2.33
CA VAL A 129 3.23 -4.57 1.81
C VAL A 129 3.31 -6.07 1.66
N ILE A 130 4.46 -6.60 1.23
CA ILE A 130 4.71 -8.03 1.15
C ILE A 130 4.55 -8.67 2.52
N LEU A 131 5.21 -8.11 3.54
CA LEU A 131 5.19 -8.67 4.89
C LEU A 131 3.81 -8.54 5.54
N GLY A 132 3.12 -7.43 5.31
CA GLY A 132 1.72 -7.24 5.71
C GLY A 132 0.81 -8.28 5.06
N ALA A 133 0.89 -8.47 3.74
CA ALA A 133 0.09 -9.43 2.99
C ALA A 133 0.36 -10.88 3.39
N VAL A 134 1.62 -11.23 3.67
CA VAL A 134 1.97 -12.55 4.24
C VAL A 134 1.30 -12.71 5.60
N GLY A 135 1.35 -11.69 6.46
CA GLY A 135 0.64 -11.69 7.74
C GLY A 135 -0.86 -11.91 7.60
N ILE A 136 -1.52 -11.21 6.66
CA ILE A 136 -2.95 -11.40 6.36
C ILE A 136 -3.21 -12.86 5.95
N ARG A 137 -2.45 -13.37 4.99
CA ARG A 137 -2.63 -14.73 4.48
C ARG A 137 -2.49 -15.80 5.57
N LEU A 138 -1.53 -15.63 6.48
CA LEU A 138 -1.33 -16.56 7.59
C LEU A 138 -2.46 -16.53 8.62
N LEU A 139 -3.17 -15.40 8.75
CA LEU A 139 -4.17 -15.19 9.80
C LEU A 139 -5.63 -15.29 9.33
N ARG A 140 -5.92 -15.09 8.03
CA ARG A 140 -7.30 -14.90 7.51
C ARG A 140 -8.23 -16.12 7.65
N GLY A 141 -7.71 -17.30 7.98
CA GLY A 141 -8.51 -18.50 8.26
C GLY A 141 -9.42 -18.95 7.10
N ALA A 142 -10.38 -19.81 7.41
CA ALA A 142 -11.25 -20.49 6.43
C ALA A 142 -12.52 -19.69 6.05
N GLY A 143 -12.42 -18.36 5.94
CA GLY A 143 -13.48 -17.52 5.36
C GLY A 143 -14.42 -16.81 6.34
N GLU A 144 -14.13 -16.82 7.65
CA GLU A 144 -14.89 -16.07 8.64
C GLU A 144 -14.65 -14.55 8.50
N PRO A 145 -15.68 -13.71 8.26
CA PRO A 145 -15.49 -12.29 7.99
C PRO A 145 -14.75 -11.51 9.08
N PHE A 146 -15.01 -11.83 10.35
CA PHE A 146 -14.34 -11.20 11.47
C PHE A 146 -12.87 -11.59 11.57
N GLN A 147 -12.53 -12.83 11.22
CA GLN A 147 -11.15 -13.30 11.21
C GLN A 147 -10.36 -12.65 10.07
N GLU A 148 -10.97 -12.49 8.90
CA GLU A 148 -10.38 -11.78 7.76
C GLU A 148 -10.15 -10.29 8.07
N LEU A 149 -11.13 -9.63 8.72
CA LEU A 149 -10.96 -8.26 9.20
C LEU A 149 -9.81 -8.16 10.21
N PHE A 150 -9.77 -9.07 11.19
CA PHE A 150 -8.69 -9.11 12.17
C PHE A 150 -7.32 -9.34 11.52
N ALA A 151 -7.24 -10.28 10.57
CA ALA A 151 -6.03 -10.53 9.78
C ALA A 151 -5.60 -9.27 9.02
N THR A 152 -6.55 -8.55 8.40
CA THR A 152 -6.30 -7.29 7.69
C THR A 152 -5.78 -6.21 8.64
N LEU A 153 -6.35 -6.08 9.83
CA LEU A 153 -5.88 -5.14 10.86
C LEU A 153 -4.43 -5.43 11.27
N ILE A 154 -4.10 -6.69 11.55
CA ILE A 154 -2.75 -7.10 11.93
C ILE A 154 -1.77 -6.92 10.77
N GLY A 155 -2.14 -7.32 9.55
CA GLY A 155 -1.31 -7.13 8.37
C GLY A 155 -1.05 -5.66 8.04
N THR A 156 -2.07 -4.81 8.18
CA THR A 156 -1.91 -3.36 7.99
C THR A 156 -1.03 -2.76 9.07
N LEU A 157 -1.13 -3.23 10.32
CA LEU A 157 -0.25 -2.81 11.40
C LEU A 157 1.21 -3.17 11.11
N VAL A 158 1.49 -4.38 10.62
CA VAL A 158 2.83 -4.80 10.19
C VAL A 158 3.35 -3.93 9.05
N TYR A 159 2.53 -3.74 7.99
CA TYR A 159 2.84 -2.83 6.89
C TYR A 159 3.21 -1.43 7.41
N PHE A 160 2.37 -0.88 8.28
CA PHE A 160 2.51 0.48 8.76
C PHE A 160 3.77 0.66 9.62
N LEU A 161 4.01 -0.24 10.57
CA LEU A 161 5.18 -0.19 11.46
C LEU A 161 6.50 -0.26 10.69
N LEU A 162 6.56 -1.17 9.71
CA LEU A 162 7.74 -1.34 8.88
C LEU A 162 7.93 -0.13 7.96
N ASN A 163 6.87 0.34 7.30
CA ASN A 163 6.94 1.53 6.45
C ASN A 163 7.42 2.75 7.25
N LEU A 164 6.83 3.00 8.42
CA LEU A 164 7.23 4.11 9.29
C LEU A 164 8.70 4.00 9.69
N THR A 165 9.17 2.81 10.06
CA THR A 165 10.56 2.58 10.46
C THR A 165 11.51 2.83 9.28
N LEU A 166 11.23 2.28 8.11
CA LEU A 166 12.07 2.44 6.92
C LEU A 166 12.11 3.91 6.46
N VAL A 167 10.96 4.58 6.41
CA VAL A 167 10.89 6.01 6.07
C VAL A 167 11.67 6.85 7.09
N SER A 168 11.51 6.57 8.39
CA SER A 168 12.24 7.28 9.45
C SER A 168 13.75 7.13 9.29
N LEU A 169 14.24 5.92 8.96
CA LEU A 169 15.65 5.67 8.72
C LEU A 169 16.17 6.45 7.51
N VAL A 170 15.42 6.50 6.40
CA VAL A 170 15.77 7.34 5.24
C VAL A 170 15.88 8.81 5.65
N VAL A 171 14.93 9.33 6.42
CA VAL A 171 14.90 10.72 6.87
C VAL A 171 16.10 11.04 7.76
N VAL A 172 16.38 10.21 8.77
CA VAL A 172 17.52 10.37 9.69
C VAL A 172 18.84 10.36 8.92
N LEU A 173 19.04 9.38 8.02
CA LEU A 173 20.27 9.27 7.23
C LEU A 173 20.43 10.39 6.21
N ARG A 174 19.32 11.00 5.74
CA ARG A 174 19.34 12.09 4.76
C ARG A 174 19.52 13.46 5.39
N LEU A 175 18.86 13.72 6.52
CA LEU A 175 18.81 15.04 7.16
C LEU A 175 19.71 15.16 8.39
N GLY A 176 20.27 14.06 8.90
CA GLY A 176 21.11 14.06 10.11
C GLY A 176 20.36 14.41 11.40
N ARG A 177 19.02 14.40 11.39
CA ARG A 177 18.17 14.68 12.56
C ARG A 177 17.98 13.44 13.43
N SER A 178 17.65 13.63 14.71
CA SER A 178 17.47 12.50 15.64
C SER A 178 16.12 11.78 15.40
N LEU A 179 16.11 10.44 15.54
CA LEU A 179 14.90 9.62 15.37
C LEU A 179 13.80 10.00 16.38
N ARG A 180 14.22 10.41 17.59
CA ARG A 180 13.31 10.87 18.65
C ARG A 180 12.56 12.13 18.22
N GLU A 181 13.26 13.12 17.64
CA GLU A 181 12.63 14.35 17.12
C GLU A 181 11.61 14.09 16.02
N PHE A 182 11.78 13.04 15.22
CA PHE A 182 10.82 12.67 14.19
C PHE A 182 9.59 11.98 14.80
N LEU A 183 9.80 10.98 15.67
CA LEU A 183 8.73 10.16 16.23
C LEU A 183 7.87 10.90 17.28
N THR A 184 8.45 11.80 18.09
CA THR A 184 7.70 12.50 19.14
C THR A 184 6.84 13.67 18.63
N ARG A 185 6.82 13.92 17.32
CA ARG A 185 5.98 14.98 16.75
C ARG A 185 4.51 14.60 16.82
N ALA A 186 3.67 15.59 17.11
CA ALA A 186 2.21 15.44 17.15
C ALA A 186 1.63 14.90 15.82
N GLU A 187 2.36 15.09 14.72
CA GLU A 187 2.01 14.57 13.40
C GLU A 187 2.01 13.05 13.34
N THR A 188 2.93 12.38 14.04
CA THR A 188 3.04 10.90 14.06
C THR A 188 1.78 10.27 14.67
N ALA A 189 1.16 10.91 15.66
CA ALA A 189 -0.09 10.44 16.27
C ALA A 189 -1.27 10.43 15.27
N ASN A 190 -1.32 11.42 14.37
CA ASN A 190 -2.32 11.44 13.30
C ASN A 190 -2.05 10.37 12.23
N VAL A 191 -0.78 10.01 12.01
CA VAL A 191 -0.43 8.90 11.11
C VAL A 191 -0.96 7.57 11.65
N TRP A 192 -0.84 7.32 12.96
CA TRP A 192 -1.39 6.14 13.63
C TRP A 192 -2.90 6.01 13.49
N ALA A 193 -3.64 7.11 13.75
CA ALA A 193 -5.09 7.13 13.59
C ALA A 193 -5.52 6.86 12.15
N ASN A 194 -4.77 7.39 11.17
CA ASN A 194 -5.04 7.15 9.76
C ASN A 194 -4.79 5.69 9.36
N ALA A 195 -3.68 5.09 9.80
CA ALA A 195 -3.38 3.69 9.53
C ALA A 195 -4.48 2.73 10.03
N LEU A 196 -4.97 2.98 11.24
CA LEU A 196 -6.04 2.19 11.84
C LEU A 196 -7.38 2.37 11.11
N THR A 197 -7.62 3.54 10.52
CA THR A 197 -8.85 3.84 9.77
C THR A 197 -8.82 3.24 8.36
N LEU A 198 -7.65 3.20 7.71
CA LEU A 198 -7.51 2.69 6.35
C LEU A 198 -7.55 1.15 6.27
N ALA A 199 -7.24 0.44 7.36
CA ALA A 199 -7.28 -1.02 7.39
C ALA A 199 -8.70 -1.59 7.22
N PRO A 200 -9.71 -1.19 8.03
CA PRO A 200 -11.11 -1.58 7.79
C PRO A 200 -11.60 -1.15 6.41
N LEU A 201 -11.18 0.03 5.94
CA LEU A 201 -11.58 0.53 4.63
C LEU A 201 -11.06 -0.37 3.50
N GLY A 202 -9.80 -0.78 3.54
CA GLY A 202 -9.23 -1.74 2.59
C GLY A 202 -9.94 -3.09 2.63
N TRP A 203 -10.29 -3.57 3.83
CA TRP A 203 -11.10 -4.78 3.99
C TRP A 203 -12.51 -4.63 3.38
N PHE A 204 -13.21 -3.52 3.64
CA PHE A 204 -14.51 -3.25 3.04
C PHE A 204 -14.43 -3.15 1.52
N MET A 205 -13.38 -2.52 0.99
CA MET A 205 -13.14 -2.48 -0.44
C MET A 205 -12.97 -3.90 -1.02
N ALA A 206 -12.23 -4.78 -0.34
CA ALA A 206 -12.12 -6.19 -0.74
C ALA A 206 -13.48 -6.90 -0.71
N ARG A 207 -14.27 -6.76 0.35
CA ARG A 207 -15.59 -7.39 0.44
C ARG A 207 -16.57 -6.93 -0.62
N MET A 208 -16.58 -5.63 -0.91
CA MET A 208 -17.45 -5.08 -1.96
C MET A 208 -17.00 -5.51 -3.36
N TYR A 209 -15.70 -5.76 -3.53
CA TYR A 209 -15.15 -6.32 -4.77
C TYR A 209 -15.66 -7.74 -5.04
N GLU A 210 -15.70 -8.60 -4.02
CA GLU A 210 -16.12 -10.00 -4.11
C GLU A 210 -17.62 -10.18 -4.39
N TYR A 211 -18.44 -9.15 -4.15
CA TYR A 211 -19.85 -9.21 -4.50
C TYR A 211 -20.03 -9.36 -6.01
N GLN A 212 -21.07 -10.08 -6.47
CA GLN A 212 -21.26 -10.34 -7.90
C GLN A 212 -21.39 -9.03 -8.69
N GLY A 213 -20.49 -8.80 -9.65
CA GLY A 213 -20.39 -7.55 -10.40
C GLY A 213 -19.95 -6.34 -9.55
N GLY A 214 -19.42 -6.57 -8.36
CA GLY A 214 -19.09 -5.57 -7.35
C GLY A 214 -17.78 -4.83 -7.57
N TRP A 215 -16.94 -5.26 -8.54
CA TRP A 215 -15.63 -4.64 -8.78
C TRP A 215 -15.72 -3.12 -8.98
N TRP A 216 -16.75 -2.61 -9.68
CA TRP A 216 -16.94 -1.16 -9.87
C TRP A 216 -17.43 -0.45 -8.61
N THR A 217 -18.12 -1.14 -7.70
CA THR A 217 -18.63 -0.55 -6.45
C THR A 217 -17.48 -0.12 -5.53
N THR A 218 -16.32 -0.77 -5.63
CA THR A 218 -15.12 -0.38 -4.88
C THR A 218 -14.65 1.04 -5.23
N VAL A 219 -14.92 1.52 -6.44
CA VAL A 219 -14.60 2.90 -6.87
C VAL A 219 -15.39 3.93 -6.06
N LEU A 220 -16.58 3.57 -5.56
CA LEU A 220 -17.37 4.47 -4.70
C LEU A 220 -16.67 4.78 -3.37
N PHE A 221 -15.78 3.91 -2.89
CA PHE A 221 -14.93 4.19 -1.73
C PHE A 221 -13.90 5.29 -2.01
N GLY A 222 -13.70 5.67 -3.27
CA GLY A 222 -13.00 6.90 -3.64
C GLY A 222 -13.61 8.14 -3.00
N LEU A 223 -14.94 8.18 -2.78
CA LEU A 223 -15.60 9.30 -2.11
C LEU A 223 -15.16 9.45 -0.63
N PRO A 224 -15.28 8.44 0.25
CA PRO A 224 -14.68 8.45 1.57
C PRO A 224 -13.20 8.84 1.59
N LEU A 225 -12.40 8.30 0.66
CA LEU A 225 -10.98 8.63 0.58
C LEU A 225 -10.76 10.13 0.25
N LEU A 226 -11.56 10.67 -0.67
CA LEU A 226 -11.53 12.10 -1.02
C LEU A 226 -12.01 12.98 0.13
N THR A 227 -13.08 12.60 0.83
CA THR A 227 -13.58 13.39 1.97
C THR A 227 -12.59 13.38 3.13
N THR A 228 -11.99 12.22 3.45
CA THR A 228 -10.90 12.11 4.43
C THR A 228 -9.73 13.00 4.05
N ARG A 229 -9.33 13.01 2.78
CA ARG A 229 -8.29 13.92 2.27
C ARG A 229 -8.65 15.39 2.50
N VAL A 230 -9.85 15.81 2.09
CA VAL A 230 -10.30 17.22 2.25
C VAL A 230 -10.37 17.62 3.73
N ALA A 231 -10.87 16.73 4.59
CA ALA A 231 -10.92 16.97 6.04
C ALA A 231 -9.51 17.18 6.62
N TYR A 232 -8.53 16.35 6.22
CA TYR A 232 -7.15 16.53 6.67
C TYR A 232 -6.51 17.82 6.15
N GLN A 233 -6.74 18.18 4.87
CA GLN A 233 -6.23 19.44 4.34
C GLN A 233 -6.71 20.64 5.15
N ARG A 234 -8.01 20.69 5.46
CA ARG A 234 -8.60 21.77 6.28
C ARG A 234 -8.03 21.79 7.71
N PHE A 235 -7.80 20.63 8.31
CA PHE A 235 -7.22 20.57 9.66
C PHE A 235 -5.78 21.11 9.71
N VAL A 236 -5.01 20.88 8.64
CA VAL A 236 -3.65 21.43 8.52
C VAL A 236 -3.69 22.94 8.29
N GLU A 237 -4.62 23.46 7.49
CA GLU A 237 -4.75 24.90 7.21
C GLU A 237 -5.20 25.75 8.41
N MET A 238 -5.88 25.15 9.40
CA MET A 238 -6.37 25.84 10.60
C MET A 238 -5.32 25.95 11.73
N ARG A 239 -4.13 25.37 11.55
CA ARG A 239 -3.01 25.46 12.51
C ARG A 239 -1.96 26.46 12.04
#